data_AF-A0A254QK33-F1
#
_entry.id   AF-A0A254QK33-F1
#
_cell.length_a   1.000
_cell.length_b   1.000
_cell.length_c   1.000
_cell.angle_alpha   90.00
_cell.angle_beta   90.00
_cell.angle_gamma   90.00
#
_symmetry.space_group_name_H-M   'P 1'
#
loop_
_entity.id
_entity.type
_entity.pdbx_description
1 polymer ?
#
loop_
_entity_poly.entity_id
_entity_poly.type
_entity_poly.pdbx_seq_one_letter_code
_entity_poly.pdbx_strand_id
1 'polypeptide(L)'
;ATVLASFFGTDQVQFSLESAGYTRSFDSLFAAAEEAGQSRIYGGIHFQFDNQMGLSLGSQVGAAVAQNGLTPTPEPATIAGLGLAVGALLRRRKSKNSR
;
A
#
# COMPACT_ATOMS: atom_id res chain seq x y z
N ALA A 1 9.15 0.06 1.25
CA ALA A 1 8.49 -1.02 2.01
C ALA A 1 6.99 -0.77 2.20
N THR A 2 6.57 0.21 3.02
CA THR A 2 5.19 0.36 3.51
C THR A 2 4.09 0.39 2.45
N VAL A 3 4.30 1.10 1.33
CA VAL A 3 3.30 1.15 0.24
C VAL A 3 3.07 -0.24 -0.35
N LEU A 4 4.16 -0.97 -0.65
CA LEU A 4 4.06 -2.32 -1.20
C LEU A 4 3.46 -3.29 -0.18
N ALA A 5 3.82 -3.15 1.11
CA ALA A 5 3.25 -3.96 2.17
C ALA A 5 1.73 -3.73 2.29
N SER A 6 1.27 -2.49 2.17
CA SER A 6 -0.15 -2.16 2.15
C SER A 6 -0.86 -2.71 0.90
N PHE A 7 -0.20 -2.67 -0.26
CA PHE A 7 -0.76 -3.17 -1.52
C PHE A 7 -0.94 -4.70 -1.50
N PHE A 8 0.08 -5.44 -1.05
CA PHE A 8 0.03 -6.90 -0.94
C PHE A 8 -0.70 -7.39 0.31
N GLY A 9 -1.04 -6.50 1.24
CA GLY A 9 -1.65 -6.83 2.53
C GLY A 9 -0.70 -7.53 3.51
N THR A 10 0.60 -7.58 3.21
CA THR A 10 1.64 -8.20 4.04
C THR A 10 3.02 -7.60 3.75
N ASP A 11 3.87 -7.51 4.77
CA ASP A 11 5.29 -7.19 4.61
C ASP A 11 6.13 -8.41 4.18
N GLN A 12 5.63 -9.63 4.42
CA GLN A 12 6.31 -10.90 4.20
C GLN A 12 6.27 -11.32 2.73
N VAL A 13 6.80 -10.45 1.86
CA VAL A 13 6.96 -10.73 0.44
C VAL A 13 8.42 -11.12 0.23
N GLN A 14 8.63 -12.38 -0.16
CA GLN A 14 9.95 -12.91 -0.51
C GLN A 14 10.33 -12.49 -1.93
N PHE A 15 11.54 -11.97 -2.10
CA PHE A 15 12.06 -11.62 -3.42
C PHE A 15 13.60 -11.60 -3.44
N SER A 16 14.16 -11.63 -4.64
CA SER A 16 15.59 -11.51 -4.88
C SER A 16 15.90 -10.33 -5.81
N LEU A 17 17.04 -9.68 -5.57
CA LEU A 17 17.61 -8.64 -6.41
C LEU A 17 18.97 -9.10 -6.94
N GLU A 18 19.18 -8.94 -8.24
CA GLU A 18 20.47 -9.18 -8.89
C GLU A 18 21.12 -7.84 -9.25
N SER A 19 22.37 -7.65 -8.84
CA SER A 19 23.14 -6.45 -9.19
C SER A 19 24.63 -6.72 -9.07
N ALA A 20 25.41 -6.20 -10.02
CA ALA A 20 26.88 -6.34 -10.04
C ALA A 20 27.40 -7.79 -9.90
N GLY A 21 26.65 -8.78 -10.39
CA GLY A 21 27.01 -10.20 -10.29
C GLY A 21 26.71 -10.85 -8.93
N TYR A 22 26.05 -10.13 -8.02
CA TYR A 22 25.61 -10.65 -6.73
C TYR A 22 24.08 -10.75 -6.69
N THR A 23 23.59 -11.78 -6.00
CA THR A 23 22.18 -11.96 -5.69
C THR A 23 21.97 -11.72 -4.21
N ARG A 24 21.00 -10.86 -3.87
CA ARG A 24 20.51 -10.65 -2.50
C ARG A 24 19.06 -11.09 -2.42
N SER A 25 18.73 -11.85 -1.39
CA SER A 25 17.37 -12.34 -1.14
C SER A 25 16.85 -11.76 0.16
N PHE A 26 15.58 -11.38 0.17
CA PHE A 26 14.91 -10.78 1.31
C PHE A 26 13.63 -11.55 1.61
N ASP A 27 13.39 -11.83 2.88
CA ASP A 27 12.17 -12.48 3.36
C ASP A 27 11.01 -11.48 3.55
N SER A 28 11.31 -10.18 3.56
CA SER A 28 10.32 -9.12 3.73
C SER A 28 10.72 -7.82 3.03
N LEU A 29 9.71 -6.99 2.73
CA LEU A 29 9.91 -5.68 2.10
C LEU A 29 10.63 -4.71 3.05
N PHE A 30 10.36 -4.80 4.35
CA PHE A 30 11.03 -3.98 5.36
C PHE A 30 12.50 -4.37 5.55
N ALA A 31 12.84 -5.66 5.54
CA ALA A 31 14.22 -6.11 5.61
C ALA A 31 15.09 -5.50 4.50
N ALA A 32 14.55 -5.43 3.28
CA ALA A 32 15.23 -4.75 2.16
C ALA A 32 15.37 -3.23 2.37
N ALA A 33 14.40 -2.58 3.01
CA ALA A 33 14.50 -1.15 3.34
C ALA A 33 15.55 -0.89 4.43
N GLU A 34 15.65 -1.76 5.43
CA GLU A 34 16.67 -1.68 6.48
C GLU A 34 18.08 -1.87 5.90
N GLU A 35 18.28 -2.88 5.03
CA GLU A 35 19.56 -3.09 4.36
C GLU A 35 19.94 -1.88 3.49
N ALA A 36 18.97 -1.34 2.73
CA ALA A 36 19.17 -0.13 1.93
C ALA A 36 19.57 1.06 2.80
N GLY A 37 18.98 1.22 3.99
CA GLY A 37 19.38 2.24 4.97
C GLY A 37 20.80 2.03 5.50
N GLN A 38 21.14 0.80 5.89
CA GLN A 38 22.47 0.44 6.38
C GLN A 38 23.58 0.67 5.33
N SER A 39 23.26 0.53 4.03
CA SER A 39 24.21 0.84 2.96
C SER A 39 24.76 2.27 3.03
N ARG A 40 23.98 3.22 3.56
CA ARG A 40 24.38 4.63 3.73
C ARG A 40 25.37 4.81 4.88
N ILE A 41 25.27 3.98 5.91
CA ILE A 41 26.21 3.93 7.03
C ILE A 41 27.53 3.32 6.57
N TYR A 42 27.49 2.20 5.85
CA TYR A 42 28.69 1.57 5.28
C TYR A 42 29.41 2.47 4.27
N GLY A 43 28.65 3.29 3.53
CA GLY A 43 29.20 4.31 2.64
C GLY A 43 29.77 5.55 3.34
N GLY A 44 29.58 5.70 4.66
CA GLY A 44 30.11 6.83 5.42
C GLY A 44 29.45 8.18 5.12
N ILE A 45 28.21 8.17 4.61
CA ILE A 45 27.49 9.38 4.15
C ILE A 45 26.25 9.73 4.98
N HIS A 46 25.94 8.94 6.00
CA HIS A 46 24.81 9.12 6.93
C HIS A 46 25.20 8.66 8.34
N PHE A 47 24.55 9.20 9.35
CA PHE A 47 24.66 8.76 10.74
C PHE A 47 23.53 7.79 11.11
N GLN A 48 23.80 6.87 12.03
CA GLN A 48 22.81 5.86 12.43
C GLN A 48 21.49 6.46 12.95
N PHE A 49 21.55 7.63 13.61
CA PHE A 49 20.34 8.31 14.10
C PHE A 49 19.48 8.84 12.95
N ASP A 50 20.08 9.37 11.87
CA ASP A 50 19.32 9.90 10.74
C ASP A 50 18.71 8.76 9.90
N ASN A 51 19.38 7.61 9.81
CA ASN A 51 18.85 6.43 9.15
C ASN A 51 17.61 5.88 9.86
N GLN A 52 17.65 5.78 11.20
CA GLN A 52 16.49 5.35 12.00
C GLN A 52 15.31 6.32 11.86
N MET A 53 15.58 7.62 11.94
CA MET A 53 14.55 8.65 11.74
C MET A 53 13.99 8.63 10.32
N GLY A 54 14.84 8.39 9.31
CA GLY A 54 14.46 8.27 7.91
C GLY A 54 13.56 7.06 7.64
N LEU A 55 13.85 5.90 8.24
CA LEU A 55 12.99 4.71 8.17
C LEU A 55 11.61 4.96 8.78
N SER A 56 11.56 5.61 9.96
CA SER A 56 10.30 5.99 10.61
C SER A 56 9.49 6.98 9.77
N LEU A 57 10.13 8.05 9.29
CA LEU A 57 9.49 9.06 8.46
C LEU A 57 8.97 8.46 7.15
N GLY A 58 9.80 7.66 6.46
CA GLY A 58 9.41 6.98 5.23
C GLY A 58 8.22 6.04 5.42
N SER A 59 8.14 5.38 6.57
CA SER A 59 6.99 4.54 6.93
C SER A 59 5.71 5.36 7.10
N GLN A 60 5.78 6.51 7.77
CA GLN A 60 4.65 7.42 7.95
C GLN A 60 4.16 7.99 6.61
N VAL A 61 5.09 8.45 5.76
CA VAL A 61 4.76 8.92 4.41
C VAL A 61 4.13 7.81 3.57
N GLY A 62 4.71 6.60 3.60
CA GLY A 62 4.18 5.45 2.89
C GLY A 62 2.77 5.06 3.34
N ALA A 63 2.48 5.12 4.64
CA ALA A 63 1.14 4.90 5.18
C ALA A 63 0.15 5.97 4.70
N ALA A 64 0.55 7.24 4.71
CA ALA A 64 -0.27 8.33 4.19
C ALA A 64 -0.58 8.15 2.68
N VAL A 65 0.40 7.75 1.88
CA VAL A 65 0.20 7.47 0.44
C VAL A 65 -0.74 6.29 0.23
N ALA A 66 -0.55 5.19 0.94
CA ALA A 66 -1.38 4.00 0.79
C ALA A 66 -2.86 4.27 1.14
N GLN A 67 -3.10 5.07 2.19
CA GLN A 67 -4.45 5.42 2.64
C GLN A 67 -5.19 6.38 1.68
N ASN A 68 -4.46 7.26 1.00
CA ASN A 68 -5.09 8.36 0.25
C ASN A 68 -4.93 8.26 -1.27
N GLY A 69 -3.87 7.63 -1.76
CA GLY A 69 -3.52 7.60 -3.18
C GLY A 69 -3.73 6.26 -3.87
N LEU A 70 -3.96 5.18 -3.12
CA LEU A 70 -4.12 3.81 -3.64
C LEU A 70 -5.46 3.19 -3.25
N THR A 71 -6.49 4.01 -3.10
CA THR A 71 -7.83 3.52 -2.79
C THR A 71 -8.44 2.81 -3.99
N PRO A 72 -9.18 1.70 -3.78
CA PRO A 72 -9.83 0.99 -4.88
C PRO A 72 -10.79 1.90 -5.64
N THR A 73 -10.65 1.95 -6.96
CA THR A 73 -11.67 2.56 -7.83
C THR A 73 -12.85 1.61 -7.98
N PRO A 74 -14.11 2.06 -7.80
CA PRO A 74 -15.26 1.20 -7.99
C PRO A 74 -15.33 0.69 -9.43
N GLU A 75 -15.40 -0.64 -9.59
CA GLU A 75 -15.66 -1.24 -10.91
C GLU A 75 -17.05 -0.82 -11.45
N PRO A 76 -17.23 -0.69 -12.78
CA PRO A 76 -18.48 -0.23 -13.38
C PRO A 76 -19.72 -1.03 -12.93
N ALA A 77 -19.55 -2.33 -12.69
CA ALA A 77 -20.62 -3.21 -12.21
C ALA A 77 -21.09 -2.85 -10.79
N THR A 78 -20.19 -2.40 -9.92
CA THR A 78 -20.52 -1.97 -8.55
C THR A 78 -21.39 -0.71 -8.57
N ILE A 79 -21.06 0.24 -9.45
CA ILE A 79 -21.86 1.44 -9.68
C ILE A 79 -23.25 1.09 -10.23
N ALA A 80 -23.29 0.21 -11.24
CA ALA A 80 -24.55 -0.24 -11.83
C ALA A 80 -25.44 -0.98 -10.82
N GLY A 81 -24.87 -1.87 -10.00
CA GLY A 81 -25.58 -2.60 -8.95
C GLY A 81 -26.18 -1.69 -7.89
N LEU A 82 -25.44 -0.67 -7.42
CA LEU A 82 -25.95 0.35 -6.50
C LEU A 82 -27.09 1.15 -7.12
N GLY A 83 -26.96 1.57 -8.39
CA GLY A 83 -28.01 2.27 -9.11
C GLY A 83 -29.30 1.45 -9.24
N LEU A 84 -29.18 0.16 -9.57
CA LEU A 84 -30.31 -0.76 -9.65
C LEU A 84 -30.98 -0.98 -8.29
N ALA A 85 -30.19 -1.14 -7.22
CA ALA A 85 -30.71 -1.31 -5.86
C ALA A 85 -31.49 -0.06 -5.39
N VAL A 86 -30.94 1.14 -5.60
CA VAL A 86 -31.61 2.41 -5.29
C VAL A 86 -32.89 2.56 -6.12
N GLY A 87 -32.83 2.28 -7.42
CA GLY A 87 -33.99 2.33 -8.32
C GLY A 87 -35.11 1.37 -7.89
N ALA A 88 -34.77 0.14 -7.50
CA ALA A 88 -35.72 -0.84 -7.00
C ALA A 88 -36.37 -0.40 -5.68
N LEU A 89 -35.59 0.20 -4.76
CA LEU A 89 -36.10 0.72 -3.49
C LEU A 89 -37.09 1.88 -3.70
N LEU A 90 -36.73 2.83 -4.58
CA LEU A 90 -37.58 3.97 -4.93
C LEU A 90 -38.88 3.51 -5.62
N ARG A 91 -38.80 2.51 -6.51
CA ARG A 91 -39.97 1.92 -7.16
C ARG A 91 -40.90 1.23 -6.15
N ARG A 92 -40.35 0.48 -5.19
CA ARG A 92 -41.12 -0.11 -4.07
C ARG A 92 -41.81 0.96 -3.22
N ARG A 93 -41.11 2.06 -2.89
CA ARG A 93 -41.67 3.15 -2.09
C ARG A 93 -42.83 3.85 -2.81
N LYS A 94 -42.69 4.15 -4.10
CA LYS A 94 -43.77 4.76 -4.91
C LYS A 94 -45.00 3.86 -4.99
N SER A 95 -44.83 2.54 -5.13
CA SER A 95 -45.94 1.59 -5.16
C SER A 95 -46.72 1.51 -3.84
N LYS A 96 -46.07 1.76 -2.69
CA LYS A 96 -46.72 1.71 -1.37
C LYS A 96 -47.51 2.99 -1.03
N ASN A 97 -47.10 4.14 -1.57
CA ASN A 97 -47.77 5.43 -1.38
C ASN A 97 -48.95 5.69 -2.33
N SER A 98 -49.18 4.82 -3.31
CA SER A 98 -50.25 4.96 -4.32
C SER A 98 -51.48 4.08 -4.02
N ARG A 99 -51.55 3.50 -2.83
CA ARG A 99 -52.70 2.77 -2.26
C ARG A 99 -53.12 3.46 -0.98
#